data_AF-G9L1P8-F1
#
_entry.id   AF-G9L1P8-F1
#
_cell.length_a   1.000
_cell.length_b   1.000
_cell.length_c   1.000
_cell.angle_alpha   90.00
_cell.angle_beta   90.00
_cell.angle_gamma   90.00
#
_symmetry.space_group_name_H-M   'P 1'
#
loop_
_entity.id
_entity.type
_entity.pdbx_description
1 polymer ?
#
loop_
_entity_poly.entity_id
_entity_poly.type
_entity_poly.pdbx_seq_one_letter_code
_entity_poly.pdbx_strand_id
1 'polypeptide(L)'
;GFLAITSQLHQVNSDLLGWWLCERQLPSGGLNGRPEKLPDVCYSWWVLASLKIIGRLHWIDREKLRSFILACQDEETGGFADRPGDM
;
A
#
# COMPACT_ATOMS: atom_id res chain seq x y z
N GLY A 1 12.08 1.04 -5.60
CA GLY A 1 13.02 -0.06 -5.89
C GLY A 1 14.30 0.46 -6.53
N PHE A 2 14.25 0.82 -7.82
CA PHE A 2 15.43 1.20 -8.61
C PHE A 2 16.33 2.26 -7.96
N LEU A 3 15.79 3.44 -7.61
CA LEU A 3 16.60 4.54 -7.03
C LEU A 3 17.27 4.18 -5.71
N ALA A 4 16.68 3.28 -4.91
CA ALA A 4 17.32 2.78 -3.69
C ALA A 4 18.48 1.83 -4.02
N ILE A 5 18.24 0.90 -4.93
CA ILE A 5 19.24 -0.09 -5.36
C ILE A 5 20.45 0.59 -6.02
N THR A 6 20.23 1.66 -6.80
CA THR A 6 21.28 2.40 -7.48
C THR A 6 21.86 3.55 -6.66
N SER A 7 21.52 3.67 -5.37
CA SER A 7 22.00 4.73 -4.47
C SER A 7 21.64 6.17 -4.91
N GLN A 8 20.51 6.33 -5.58
CA GLN A 8 19.99 7.59 -6.13
C GLN A 8 18.74 8.12 -5.38
N LEU A 9 18.46 7.66 -4.15
CA LEU A 9 17.30 8.13 -3.39
C LEU A 9 17.31 9.63 -3.08
N HIS A 10 18.50 10.25 -3.02
CA HIS A 10 18.66 11.69 -2.79
C HIS A 10 18.00 12.57 -3.88
N GLN A 11 17.68 11.99 -5.04
CA GLN A 11 16.97 12.69 -6.12
C GLN A 11 15.47 12.89 -5.83
N VAL A 12 14.93 12.24 -4.81
CA VAL A 12 13.49 12.28 -4.50
C VAL A 12 13.26 12.98 -3.17
N ASN A 13 12.28 13.89 -3.13
CA ASN A 13 11.76 14.40 -1.88
C ASN A 13 10.96 13.30 -1.17
N SER A 14 11.57 12.70 -0.14
CA SER A 14 11.00 11.55 0.57
C SER A 14 9.72 11.90 1.35
N ASP A 15 9.59 13.10 1.88
CA ASP A 15 8.40 13.50 2.64
C ASP A 15 7.22 13.80 1.71
N LEU A 16 7.47 14.49 0.59
CA LEU A 16 6.42 14.76 -0.40
C LEU A 16 5.91 13.46 -1.05
N LEU A 17 6.82 12.55 -1.39
CA LEU A 17 6.44 11.21 -1.88
C LEU A 17 5.71 10.41 -0.79
N GLY A 18 6.21 10.45 0.44
CA GLY A 18 5.60 9.76 1.58
C GLY A 18 4.17 10.22 1.84
N TRP A 19 3.93 11.54 1.81
CA TRP A 19 2.60 12.12 1.96
C TRP A 19 1.66 11.64 0.84
N TRP A 20 2.10 11.74 -0.42
CA TRP A 20 1.28 11.29 -1.54
C TRP A 20 0.91 9.81 -1.44
N LEU A 21 1.86 8.97 -0.99
CA LEU A 21 1.67 7.53 -0.82
C LEU A 21 0.76 7.18 0.36
N CYS A 22 0.89 7.85 1.52
CA CYS A 22 0.05 7.53 2.68
C CYS A 22 -1.42 7.93 2.46
N GLU A 23 -1.66 9.01 1.71
CA GLU A 23 -3.00 9.45 1.26
C GLU A 23 -3.65 8.49 0.25
N ARG A 24 -3.04 7.32 -0.03
CA ARG A 24 -3.69 6.22 -0.75
C ARG A 24 -4.50 5.32 0.18
N GLN A 25 -4.26 5.34 1.49
CA GLN A 25 -5.04 4.54 2.42
C GLN A 25 -6.44 5.12 2.59
N LEU A 26 -7.45 4.32 2.25
CA LEU A 26 -8.86 4.71 2.30
C LEU A 26 -9.48 4.37 3.65
N PRO A 27 -10.69 4.89 3.97
CA PRO A 27 -11.39 4.55 5.21
C PRO A 27 -11.61 3.04 5.42
N SER A 28 -11.68 2.27 4.34
CA SER A 28 -11.75 0.79 4.37
C SER A 28 -10.48 0.11 4.86
N GLY A 29 -9.36 0.83 4.96
CA GLY A 29 -8.05 0.32 5.35
C GLY A 29 -7.14 -0.09 4.19
N GLY A 30 -7.72 -0.46 3.05
CA GLY A 30 -7.00 -0.77 1.82
C GLY A 30 -6.42 0.48 1.15
N LEU A 31 -5.51 0.26 0.20
CA LEU A 31 -4.88 1.35 -0.55
C LEU A 31 -5.31 1.33 -2.02
N ASN A 32 -5.41 2.52 -2.63
CA ASN A 32 -5.60 2.65 -4.06
C ASN A 32 -4.30 3.05 -4.79
N GLY A 33 -4.24 2.83 -6.10
CA GLY A 33 -3.07 3.24 -6.90
C GLY A 33 -3.04 4.70 -7.26
N ARG A 34 -4.22 5.34 -7.25
CA ARG A 34 -4.40 6.75 -7.61
C ARG A 34 -5.67 7.30 -6.94
N PRO A 35 -5.75 8.62 -6.73
CA PRO A 35 -6.91 9.27 -6.15
C PRO A 35 -8.22 8.90 -6.86
N GLU A 36 -9.33 8.93 -6.10
CA GLU A 36 -10.69 8.65 -6.59
C GLU A 36 -10.88 7.26 -7.22
N LYS A 37 -10.09 6.27 -6.77
CA LYS A 37 -10.24 4.86 -7.15
C LYS A 37 -10.44 3.97 -5.93
N LEU A 38 -11.03 2.81 -6.20
CA LEU A 38 -11.26 1.75 -5.23
C LEU A 38 -9.92 1.20 -4.68
N PRO A 39 -9.93 0.65 -3.46
CA PRO A 39 -8.77 -0.03 -2.92
C PRO A 39 -8.50 -1.33 -3.68
N ASP A 40 -7.26 -1.79 -3.65
CA ASP A 40 -6.82 -3.06 -4.21
C ASP A 40 -5.65 -3.61 -3.36
N VAL A 41 -5.71 -4.90 -3.00
CA VAL A 41 -4.77 -5.57 -2.10
C VAL A 41 -3.33 -5.47 -2.60
N CYS A 42 -3.09 -5.40 -3.91
CA CYS A 42 -1.74 -5.34 -4.46
C CYS A 42 -1.03 -4.02 -4.07
N TYR A 43 -1.79 -2.94 -3.84
CA TYR A 43 -1.23 -1.68 -3.36
C TYR A 43 -0.76 -1.75 -1.91
N SER A 44 -1.16 -2.76 -1.15
CA SER A 44 -0.51 -3.10 0.12
C SER A 44 0.98 -3.28 -0.11
N TRP A 45 1.40 -4.04 -1.11
CA TRP A 45 2.82 -4.19 -1.42
C TRP A 45 3.41 -2.93 -2.04
N TRP A 46 2.82 -2.41 -3.11
CA TRP A 46 3.42 -1.32 -3.89
C TRP A 46 3.64 -0.03 -3.08
N VAL A 47 2.67 0.30 -2.22
CA VAL A 47 2.74 1.49 -1.38
C VAL A 47 3.60 1.24 -0.14
N LEU A 48 3.40 0.14 0.60
CA LEU A 48 4.19 -0.15 1.82
C LEU A 48 5.68 -0.31 1.50
N ALA A 49 6.03 -1.02 0.42
CA ALA A 49 7.43 -1.20 0.03
C ALA A 49 8.10 0.14 -0.27
N SER A 50 7.39 1.02 -0.98
CA SER A 50 7.87 2.38 -1.28
C SER A 50 8.05 3.21 0.00
N LEU A 51 7.07 3.18 0.90
CA LEU A 51 7.15 3.86 2.21
C LEU A 51 8.26 3.30 3.11
N LYS A 52 8.49 1.98 3.08
CA LYS A 52 9.59 1.34 3.82
C LYS A 52 10.94 1.81 3.31
N ILE A 53 11.11 1.87 1.98
CA ILE A 53 12.36 2.32 1.33
C ILE A 53 12.72 3.75 1.76
N ILE A 54 11.74 4.65 1.84
CA ILE A 54 11.97 6.06 2.22
C ILE A 54 11.83 6.33 3.73
N GLY A 55 11.70 5.29 4.55
CA GLY A 55 11.64 5.41 6.01
C GLY A 55 10.36 6.07 6.56
N ARG A 56 9.23 5.91 5.86
CA ARG A 56 7.90 6.48 6.21
C ARG A 56 6.81 5.43 6.43
N LEU A 57 7.19 4.17 6.65
CA LEU A 57 6.23 3.09 6.89
C LEU A 57 5.26 3.35 8.06
N HIS A 58 5.67 4.15 9.04
CA HIS A 58 4.85 4.50 10.21
C HIS A 58 3.70 5.47 9.90
N TRP A 59 3.59 5.99 8.68
CA TRP A 59 2.51 6.89 8.26
C TRP A 59 1.23 6.14 7.83
N ILE A 60 1.25 4.82 7.85
CA ILE A 60 0.11 3.96 7.51
C ILE A 60 -0.53 3.42 8.79
N ASP A 61 -1.86 3.39 8.82
CA ASP A 61 -2.63 2.64 9.81
C ASP A 61 -2.50 1.14 9.53
N ARG A 62 -1.64 0.49 10.33
CA ARG A 62 -1.28 -0.93 10.16
C ARG A 62 -2.44 -1.86 10.45
N GLU A 63 -3.27 -1.54 11.43
CA GLU A 63 -4.36 -2.42 11.86
C GLU A 63 -5.49 -2.42 10.85
N LYS A 64 -5.83 -1.25 10.29
CA LYS A 64 -6.80 -1.17 9.19
C LYS A 64 -6.31 -1.89 7.94
N LEU A 65 -5.04 -1.71 7.58
CA LEU A 65 -4.49 -2.39 6.41
C LEU A 65 -4.44 -3.91 6.58
N ARG A 66 -4.05 -4.39 7.75
CA ARG A 66 -4.08 -5.82 8.09
C ARG A 66 -5.50 -6.37 7.95
N SER A 67 -6.48 -5.66 8.49
CA SER A 67 -7.88 -6.06 8.42
C SER A 67 -8.37 -6.13 6.97
N PHE A 68 -7.99 -5.16 6.14
CA PHE A 68 -8.31 -5.17 4.70
C PHE A 68 -7.68 -6.36 3.97
N ILE A 69 -6.38 -6.63 4.17
CA ILE A 69 -5.68 -7.75 3.52
C ILE A 69 -6.36 -9.08 3.89
N LEU A 70 -6.64 -9.31 5.17
CA LEU A 70 -7.30 -10.54 5.62
C LEU A 70 -8.73 -10.67 5.06
N ALA A 71 -9.45 -9.56 4.90
CA ALA A 71 -10.77 -9.57 4.28
C ALA A 71 -10.73 -9.88 2.76
N CYS A 72 -9.57 -9.76 2.11
CA CYS A 72 -9.37 -10.16 0.72
C CYS A 72 -9.01 -11.65 0.56
N GLN A 73 -8.85 -12.41 1.65
CA GLN A 73 -8.52 -13.82 1.58
C GLN A 73 -9.75 -14.62 1.16
N ASP A 74 -9.59 -15.51 0.18
CA ASP A 74 -10.56 -16.56 -0.10
C ASP A 74 -10.33 -17.72 0.88
N GLU A 75 -11.29 -17.95 1.77
CA GLU A 75 -11.25 -19.05 2.75
C GLU A 75 -11.75 -20.39 2.20
N GLU A 76 -12.44 -20.40 1.05
CA GLU A 76 -12.98 -21.60 0.42
C GLU A 76 -11.96 -22.26 -0.52
N THR A 77 -11.39 -21.47 -1.45
CA THR A 77 -10.45 -22.00 -2.46
C THR A 77 -9.00 -21.58 -2.24
N GLY A 78 -8.77 -20.63 -1.34
CA GLY A 78 -7.45 -20.10 -1.00
C GLY A 78 -6.99 -18.94 -1.89
N GLY A 79 -5.97 -18.21 -1.44
CA GLY A 79 -5.42 -17.06 -2.15
C GLY A 79 -5.97 -15.72 -1.65
N PHE A 80 -5.62 -14.64 -2.35
CA PHE A 80 -6.06 -13.28 -2.06
C PHE A 80 -6.53 -12.62 -3.35
N ALA A 81 -7.74 -12.06 -3.33
CA ALA A 81 -8.30 -11.28 -4.43
C ALA A 81 -8.04 -9.79 -4.27
N ASP A 82 -8.31 -9.00 -5.32
CA ASP A 82 -8.09 -7.55 -5.32
C ASP A 82 -8.81 -6.87 -4.13
N ARG A 83 -10.03 -7.31 -3.81
CA ARG A 83 -10.88 -6.72 -2.75
C ARG A 83 -11.74 -7.77 -2.05
N PRO A 84 -12.29 -7.45 -0.87
CA PRO A 84 -13.27 -8.33 -0.23
C PRO A 84 -14.48 -8.59 -1.13
N GLY A 85 -14.82 -9.87 -1.31
CA GLY A 85 -15.95 -10.30 -2.13
C GLY A 85 -15.66 -10.49 -3.63
N ASP A 86 -14.43 -10.18 -4.08
CA ASP A 86 -13.96 -10.63 -5.40
C ASP A 86 -13.54 -12.12 -5.27
N MET A 87 -13.95 -12.98 -6.22
CA MET A 87 -13.53 -14.40 -6.34
C MET A 87 -12.42 -14.55 -7.38
#